data_AF-A0AA88EF11-F1
#
_entry.id   AF-A0AA88EF11-F1
#
_cell.length_a   1.000
_cell.length_b   1.000
_cell.length_c   1.000
_cell.angle_alpha   90.00
_cell.angle_beta   90.00
_cell.angle_gamma   90.00
#
_symmetry.space_group_name_H-M   'P 1'
#
loop_
_entity.id
_entity.type
_entity.pdbx_description
1 polymer ?
#
loop_
_entity_poly.entity_id
_entity_poly.type
_entity_poly.pdbx_seq_one_letter_code
_entity_poly.pdbx_strand_id
1 'polypeptide(L)'
;MMPSASSSQPTTSPLSSSPPGFERNVREETNHITESSSNEEVDEEDQDISRMVLTSELKELPPLILSEYFSAKVTVRSKMAILKEIQIWLTEEDKTIFRNYPQLGPLIDLPIGGEFSGALAHNLLLRKTVCQKDHEVWFLIEGKPLRFFLNEFVLISGLYMGGGPSEDEIKAQEEHNELKNKYWPTKKSVLLVDVAKKLKELSITNDRTNDKLKLAFLYMVAGFLTSSDSKKVVNPSWLQYANDLNFFTQYPWGNVCYNQTLDYIKTDLVAKFNKSSSAYNFYGCPWIFQIWAFEAIPKLGEMMAKKLALNEKNKNGPRWLRWQNVQKPIVVSFDRCLEAMRSAEFAVRPTLNPSSKESQREYYLRIDSTTQDDISL
;
A
#
# COMPACT_ATOMS: atom_id res chain seq x y z
N MET A 1 36.63 68.86 -5.22
CA MET A 1 38.04 69.26 -5.02
C MET A 1 38.95 68.26 -5.74
N MET A 2 40.14 68.73 -6.14
CA MET A 2 41.48 68.10 -6.17
C MET A 2 41.66 66.60 -5.78
N PRO A 3 42.68 65.89 -6.34
CA PRO A 3 42.38 64.89 -7.37
C PRO A 3 43.19 63.55 -7.34
N SER A 4 42.87 62.67 -8.31
CA SER A 4 43.71 61.76 -9.12
C SER A 4 45.04 61.10 -8.64
N ALA A 5 45.22 59.84 -9.12
CA ALA A 5 46.49 59.17 -9.50
C ALA A 5 47.46 58.70 -8.38
N SER A 6 48.38 57.72 -8.57
CA SER A 6 48.50 56.56 -9.50
C SER A 6 49.70 55.66 -9.13
N SER A 7 49.66 54.35 -9.48
CA SER A 7 50.78 53.37 -9.47
C SER A 7 51.49 53.14 -8.08
N SER A 8 52.42 52.22 -7.83
CA SER A 8 53.25 51.29 -8.65
C SER A 8 53.58 49.98 -7.88
N GLN A 9 54.40 49.07 -8.43
CA GLN A 9 54.83 47.78 -7.80
C GLN A 9 56.21 47.87 -7.02
N PRO A 10 57.13 46.86 -6.94
CA PRO A 10 57.43 46.20 -5.64
C PRO A 10 58.92 46.04 -5.22
N THR A 11 59.19 45.84 -3.93
CA THR A 11 60.49 45.44 -3.31
C THR A 11 60.27 44.80 -1.91
N THR A 12 61.15 44.06 -1.22
CA THR A 12 62.26 43.10 -1.53
C THR A 12 62.54 42.24 -0.26
N SER A 13 63.14 41.04 -0.41
CA SER A 13 63.68 40.22 0.73
C SER A 13 65.03 40.74 1.26
N PRO A 14 65.53 40.32 2.44
CA PRO A 14 66.44 39.15 2.49
C PRO A 14 66.49 38.32 3.83
N LEU A 15 67.15 37.14 3.74
CA LEU A 15 67.97 36.34 4.72
C LEU A 15 67.77 36.51 6.25
N SER A 16 67.88 35.48 7.13
CA SER A 16 68.28 34.04 7.05
C SER A 16 67.78 33.31 8.35
N SER A 17 68.21 32.14 8.90
CA SER A 17 69.37 31.23 8.74
C SER A 17 69.07 29.78 9.27
N SER A 18 70.10 28.94 9.51
CA SER A 18 70.08 27.56 10.10
C SER A 18 71.51 27.20 10.60
N PRO A 19 71.87 26.01 11.16
CA PRO A 19 71.13 24.77 11.55
C PRO A 19 71.53 24.31 13.01
N PRO A 20 71.89 23.04 13.37
CA PRO A 20 71.35 21.67 13.15
C PRO A 20 71.06 20.86 14.48
N GLY A 21 70.53 19.60 14.43
CA GLY A 21 70.75 18.63 15.55
C GLY A 21 69.84 17.39 15.74
N PHE A 22 70.32 16.20 15.32
CA PHE A 22 70.12 14.82 15.85
C PHE A 22 68.74 14.17 16.23
N GLU A 23 68.35 13.20 15.39
CA GLU A 23 67.88 11.80 15.66
C GLU A 23 67.18 11.35 16.98
N ARG A 24 66.10 10.55 16.85
CA ARG A 24 66.13 9.08 17.09
C ARG A 24 64.82 8.31 16.77
N ASN A 25 64.96 6.98 16.61
CA ASN A 25 63.95 6.00 16.18
C ASN A 25 62.82 5.72 17.19
N VAL A 26 61.59 5.52 16.68
CA VAL A 26 60.63 4.47 17.08
C VAL A 26 60.01 3.95 15.78
N ARG A 27 60.42 2.80 15.21
CA ARG A 27 60.06 1.39 15.53
C ARG A 27 58.61 1.01 15.18
N GLU A 28 58.47 -0.09 14.44
CA GLU A 28 57.20 -0.64 13.95
C GLU A 28 56.45 -1.42 15.04
N GLU A 29 55.11 -1.39 15.02
CA GLU A 29 54.27 -2.46 15.55
C GLU A 29 53.19 -2.82 14.53
N THR A 30 53.33 -3.99 13.92
CA THR A 30 52.39 -4.56 12.95
C THR A 30 51.24 -5.26 13.65
N ASN A 31 50.17 -4.51 13.96
CA ASN A 31 48.93 -5.12 14.45
C ASN A 31 48.23 -5.91 13.34
N HIS A 32 48.22 -7.23 13.47
CA HIS A 32 47.35 -8.12 12.68
C HIS A 32 45.89 -7.78 12.95
N ILE A 33 45.23 -7.12 12.00
CA ILE A 33 43.76 -7.16 11.89
C ILE A 33 43.43 -8.49 11.19
N THR A 34 42.91 -9.45 11.95
CA THR A 34 42.42 -10.71 11.39
C THR A 34 41.19 -10.47 10.52
N GLU A 35 41.17 -11.10 9.34
CA GLU A 35 40.02 -11.10 8.45
C GLU A 35 38.84 -11.81 9.12
N SER A 36 37.92 -11.04 9.70
CA SER A 36 36.61 -11.54 10.08
C SER A 36 35.75 -11.59 8.82
N SER A 37 35.88 -12.69 8.08
CA SER A 37 34.95 -13.07 7.02
C SER A 37 33.58 -13.36 7.64
N SER A 38 32.82 -12.29 7.87
CA SER A 38 31.38 -12.34 8.07
C SER A 38 30.73 -12.69 6.74
N ASN A 39 30.69 -13.99 6.42
CA ASN A 39 29.72 -14.51 5.47
C ASN A 39 28.33 -14.07 5.96
N GLU A 40 27.58 -13.38 5.12
CA GLU A 40 26.18 -13.10 5.40
C GLU A 40 25.42 -14.43 5.32
N GLU A 41 25.05 -14.98 6.48
CA GLU A 41 24.17 -16.14 6.58
C GLU A 41 22.80 -15.75 6.01
N VAL A 42 22.56 -16.09 4.73
CA VAL A 42 21.26 -15.91 4.08
C VAL A 42 20.32 -16.99 4.62
N ASP A 43 19.75 -16.70 5.78
CA ASP A 43 18.82 -17.48 6.62
C ASP A 43 18.38 -18.80 5.96
N GLU A 44 18.95 -19.93 6.41
CA GLU A 44 18.58 -21.27 5.91
C GLU A 44 17.08 -21.54 6.10
N GLU A 45 16.47 -20.94 7.14
CA GLU A 45 15.04 -21.01 7.44
C GLU A 45 14.17 -20.42 6.31
N ASP A 46 14.52 -19.25 5.76
CA ASP A 46 13.78 -18.61 4.65
C ASP A 46 13.94 -19.41 3.33
N GLN A 47 15.09 -20.08 3.15
CA GLN A 47 15.32 -21.00 2.02
C GLN A 47 14.52 -22.31 2.17
N ASP A 48 14.45 -22.88 3.36
CA ASP A 48 13.72 -24.13 3.61
C ASP A 48 12.20 -23.92 3.60
N ILE A 49 11.71 -22.80 4.17
CA ILE A 49 10.32 -22.36 4.00
C ILE A 49 9.98 -22.22 2.51
N SER A 50 10.86 -21.60 1.72
CA SER A 50 10.66 -21.47 0.26
C SER A 50 10.56 -22.85 -0.42
N ARG A 51 11.43 -23.81 -0.08
CA ARG A 51 11.41 -25.18 -0.64
C ARG A 51 10.19 -25.98 -0.18
N MET A 52 9.82 -25.87 1.09
CA MET A 52 8.63 -26.51 1.67
C MET A 52 7.35 -25.99 1.00
N VAL A 53 7.25 -24.69 0.77
CA VAL A 53 6.13 -24.06 0.05
C VAL A 53 6.03 -24.56 -1.40
N LEU A 54 7.15 -24.61 -2.13
CA LEU A 54 7.18 -25.15 -3.49
C LEU A 54 6.79 -26.64 -3.54
N THR A 55 7.20 -27.45 -2.58
CA THR A 55 6.93 -28.90 -2.58
C THR A 55 5.55 -29.27 -2.06
N SER A 56 4.90 -28.43 -1.24
CA SER A 56 3.58 -28.70 -0.64
C SER A 56 2.41 -27.97 -1.30
N GLU A 57 2.53 -26.65 -1.52
CA GLU A 57 1.46 -25.81 -2.09
C GLU A 57 1.62 -25.60 -3.61
N LEU A 58 2.85 -25.48 -4.10
CA LEU A 58 3.20 -25.06 -5.48
C LEU A 58 3.78 -26.19 -6.34
N LYS A 59 3.08 -27.33 -6.37
CA LYS A 59 3.51 -28.63 -6.95
C LYS A 59 4.15 -28.58 -8.35
N GLU A 60 3.79 -27.61 -9.18
CA GLU A 60 4.48 -27.32 -10.44
C GLU A 60 4.87 -25.84 -10.49
N LEU A 61 6.16 -25.56 -10.69
CA LEU A 61 6.65 -24.26 -11.08
C LEU A 61 6.25 -24.02 -12.55
N PRO A 62 5.36 -23.07 -12.88
CA PRO A 62 5.07 -22.77 -14.27
C PRO A 62 6.32 -22.17 -14.95
N PRO A 63 6.49 -22.38 -16.27
CA PRO A 63 7.67 -21.91 -16.98
C PRO A 63 7.82 -20.39 -16.87
N LEU A 64 9.03 -19.93 -16.51
CA LEU A 64 9.35 -18.51 -16.40
C LEU A 64 9.51 -17.90 -17.81
N ILE A 65 8.41 -17.45 -18.42
CA ILE A 65 8.40 -16.97 -19.83
C ILE A 65 9.04 -15.57 -19.95
N LEU A 66 10.37 -15.53 -19.85
CA LEU A 66 11.21 -14.33 -19.92
C LEU A 66 11.05 -13.52 -21.21
N SER A 67 10.54 -14.12 -22.29
CA SER A 67 10.24 -13.48 -23.59
C SER A 67 8.92 -12.69 -23.61
N GLU A 68 8.17 -12.66 -22.51
CA GLU A 68 6.87 -11.99 -22.40
C GLU A 68 6.86 -10.75 -21.51
N TYR A 69 7.95 -10.42 -20.82
CA TYR A 69 7.98 -9.23 -19.97
C TYR A 69 8.04 -7.94 -20.81
N PHE A 70 7.09 -7.03 -20.56
CA PHE A 70 7.00 -5.72 -21.22
C PHE A 70 6.69 -4.61 -20.19
N SER A 71 6.89 -3.35 -20.57
CA SER A 71 6.55 -2.19 -19.73
C SER A 71 5.17 -1.65 -20.07
N ALA A 72 4.34 -1.41 -19.05
CA ALA A 72 3.00 -0.85 -19.19
C ALA A 72 2.69 0.21 -18.12
N LYS A 73 1.94 1.24 -18.50
CA LYS A 73 1.45 2.29 -17.63
C LYS A 73 0.20 1.83 -16.88
N VAL A 74 0.37 1.49 -15.61
CA VAL A 74 -0.74 1.17 -14.70
C VAL A 74 -1.36 2.46 -14.15
N THR A 75 -2.68 2.61 -14.30
CA THR A 75 -3.45 3.74 -13.75
C THR A 75 -4.36 3.24 -12.63
N VAL A 76 -4.02 3.54 -11.37
CA VAL A 76 -4.85 3.14 -10.22
C VAL A 76 -6.10 4.00 -10.11
N ARG A 77 -7.25 3.34 -9.87
CA ARG A 77 -8.55 4.00 -9.67
C ARG A 77 -8.79 4.45 -8.24
N SER A 78 -8.12 3.82 -7.27
CA SER A 78 -8.15 4.14 -5.84
C SER A 78 -7.37 5.42 -5.57
N LYS A 79 -8.03 6.57 -5.65
CA LYS A 79 -7.35 7.87 -5.52
C LYS A 79 -7.15 8.26 -4.07
N MET A 80 -5.90 8.37 -3.63
CA MET A 80 -5.52 8.98 -2.32
C MET A 80 -6.07 10.40 -2.13
N ALA A 81 -6.42 11.10 -3.22
CA ALA A 81 -7.13 12.37 -3.18
C ALA A 81 -8.47 12.31 -2.41
N ILE A 82 -9.16 11.16 -2.40
CA ILE A 82 -10.44 10.98 -1.68
C ILE A 82 -10.23 11.05 -0.16
N LEU A 83 -9.17 10.43 0.35
CA LEU A 83 -8.79 10.55 1.75
C LEU A 83 -8.39 11.98 2.10
N LYS A 84 -7.69 12.67 1.19
CA LYS A 84 -7.34 14.10 1.34
C LYS A 84 -8.57 15.01 1.35
N GLU A 85 -9.56 14.73 0.51
CA GLU A 85 -10.82 15.47 0.45
C GLU A 85 -11.61 15.28 1.74
N ILE A 86 -11.71 14.04 2.26
CA ILE A 86 -12.30 13.77 3.58
C ILE A 86 -11.54 14.49 4.71
N GLN A 87 -10.20 14.49 4.69
CA GLN A 87 -9.37 15.27 5.62
C GLN A 87 -9.59 16.80 5.53
N ILE A 88 -10.11 17.32 4.43
CA ILE A 88 -10.40 18.77 4.24
C ILE A 88 -11.87 19.10 4.54
N TRP A 89 -12.79 18.17 4.32
CA TRP A 89 -14.25 18.38 4.48
C TRP A 89 -14.81 17.97 5.86
N LEU A 90 -14.03 17.24 6.66
CA LEU A 90 -14.32 17.02 8.08
C LEU A 90 -13.63 18.08 8.95
N THR A 91 -14.27 18.53 10.03
CA THR A 91 -13.62 19.34 11.08
C THR A 91 -12.72 18.46 11.97
N GLU A 92 -11.92 19.02 12.87
CA GLU A 92 -11.12 18.20 13.80
C GLU A 92 -11.99 17.40 14.79
N GLU A 93 -13.17 17.90 15.16
CA GLU A 93 -14.16 17.15 15.94
C GLU A 93 -14.69 15.96 15.13
N ASP A 94 -15.15 16.20 13.90
CA ASP A 94 -15.60 15.13 12.99
C ASP A 94 -14.51 14.07 12.77
N LYS A 95 -13.25 14.48 12.55
CA LYS A 95 -12.12 13.55 12.36
C LYS A 95 -11.81 12.75 13.62
N THR A 96 -12.07 13.31 14.80
CA THR A 96 -11.90 12.61 16.08
C THR A 96 -12.98 11.54 16.24
N ILE A 97 -14.23 11.87 15.92
CA ILE A 97 -15.33 10.90 15.88
C ILE A 97 -15.09 9.82 14.81
N PHE A 98 -14.68 10.22 13.60
CA PHE A 98 -14.40 9.32 12.47
C PHE A 98 -13.36 8.25 12.82
N ARG A 99 -12.27 8.63 13.49
CA ARG A 99 -11.19 7.71 13.90
C ARG A 99 -11.64 6.61 14.87
N ASN A 100 -12.70 6.85 15.65
CA ASN A 100 -13.15 5.92 16.68
C ASN A 100 -13.95 4.73 16.12
N TYR A 101 -14.36 4.77 14.85
CA TYR A 101 -15.05 3.65 14.21
C TYR A 101 -14.08 2.54 13.78
N PRO A 102 -14.47 1.25 13.95
CA PRO A 102 -13.65 0.10 13.57
C PRO A 102 -13.35 0.06 12.07
N GLN A 103 -12.26 -0.64 11.70
CA GLN A 103 -11.65 -0.82 10.36
C GLN A 103 -11.44 0.44 9.49
N LEU A 104 -12.49 1.20 9.19
CA LEU A 104 -12.49 2.36 8.30
C LEU A 104 -11.97 3.64 8.97
N GLY A 105 -12.22 3.82 10.28
CA GLY A 105 -11.83 5.03 11.01
C GLY A 105 -10.35 5.38 10.92
N PRO A 106 -9.42 4.44 11.17
CA PRO A 106 -7.97 4.66 11.04
C PRO A 106 -7.49 5.06 9.65
N LEU A 107 -8.27 4.78 8.59
CA LEU A 107 -7.83 4.99 7.20
C LEU A 107 -7.74 6.48 6.83
N ILE A 108 -8.36 7.36 7.62
CA ILE A 108 -8.21 8.82 7.48
C ILE A 108 -6.78 9.30 7.79
N ASP A 109 -5.96 8.50 8.46
CA ASP A 109 -4.56 8.81 8.77
C ASP A 109 -3.55 8.09 7.84
N LEU A 110 -4.00 7.50 6.73
CA LEU A 110 -3.11 6.91 5.72
C LEU A 110 -2.14 7.96 5.13
N PRO A 111 -0.85 7.62 4.91
CA PRO A 111 0.11 8.53 4.27
C PRO A 111 -0.20 8.82 2.79
N ILE A 112 -1.00 9.86 2.55
CA ILE A 112 -1.40 10.40 1.22
C ILE A 112 -0.22 10.89 0.34
N GLY A 113 1.02 10.82 0.83
CA GLY A 113 2.22 11.27 0.12
C GLY A 113 2.85 10.19 -0.78
N GLY A 114 3.26 10.61 -1.99
CA GLY A 114 3.89 9.76 -2.99
C GLY A 114 2.92 9.22 -4.04
N GLU A 115 3.44 8.54 -5.06
CA GLU A 115 2.64 7.97 -6.16
C GLU A 115 2.62 6.44 -6.10
N PHE A 116 1.63 5.82 -6.76
CA PHE A 116 1.56 4.37 -6.89
C PHE A 116 2.61 3.86 -7.89
N SER A 117 3.40 2.86 -7.50
CA SER A 117 4.39 2.21 -8.36
C SER A 117 3.72 1.22 -9.32
N GLY A 118 3.21 1.76 -10.43
CA GLY A 118 2.70 0.95 -11.54
C GLY A 118 3.74 -0.02 -12.09
N ALA A 119 5.01 0.38 -12.10
CA ALA A 119 6.14 -0.45 -12.53
C ALA A 119 6.37 -1.68 -11.63
N LEU A 120 6.23 -1.53 -10.30
CA LEU A 120 6.28 -2.65 -9.36
C LEU A 120 5.09 -3.58 -9.57
N ALA A 121 3.88 -3.03 -9.53
CA ALA A 121 2.65 -3.82 -9.67
C ALA A 121 2.62 -4.61 -10.98
N HIS A 122 3.07 -4.02 -12.10
CA HIS A 122 3.14 -4.72 -13.38
C HIS A 122 4.23 -5.81 -13.40
N ASN A 123 5.42 -5.55 -12.86
CA ASN A 123 6.49 -6.56 -12.74
C ASN A 123 6.05 -7.80 -11.96
N LEU A 124 5.23 -7.62 -10.92
CA LEU A 124 4.67 -8.72 -10.14
C LEU A 124 3.57 -9.44 -10.92
N LEU A 125 2.63 -8.72 -11.53
CA LEU A 125 1.52 -9.32 -12.28
C LEU A 125 1.97 -10.13 -13.52
N LEU A 126 3.11 -9.78 -14.12
CA LEU A 126 3.78 -10.57 -15.17
C LEU A 126 4.44 -11.86 -14.66
N ARG A 127 4.65 -11.98 -13.34
CA ARG A 127 5.26 -13.14 -12.66
C ARG A 127 4.26 -13.98 -11.86
N LYS A 128 2.96 -13.72 -12.07
CA LYS A 128 1.86 -14.51 -11.50
C LYS A 128 1.95 -15.94 -12.00
N THR A 129 1.82 -16.91 -11.10
CA THR A 129 1.75 -18.33 -11.43
C THR A 129 0.30 -18.81 -11.57
N VAL A 130 0.11 -19.98 -12.19
CA VAL A 130 -1.19 -20.66 -12.17
C VAL A 130 -1.39 -21.27 -10.78
N CYS A 131 -2.54 -21.04 -10.17
CA CYS A 131 -2.95 -21.64 -8.90
C CYS A 131 -4.36 -22.23 -9.04
N GLN A 132 -4.61 -23.36 -8.40
CA GLN A 132 -5.91 -24.06 -8.42
C GLN A 132 -6.89 -23.56 -7.35
N LYS A 133 -6.45 -22.72 -6.40
CA LYS A 133 -7.33 -22.18 -5.34
C LYS A 133 -7.92 -20.83 -5.75
N ASP A 134 -9.21 -20.64 -5.55
CA ASP A 134 -9.88 -19.44 -6.06
C ASP A 134 -9.66 -18.15 -5.23
N HIS A 135 -9.21 -18.27 -3.98
CA HIS A 135 -9.02 -17.12 -3.09
C HIS A 135 -7.56 -16.71 -2.82
N GLU A 136 -6.55 -17.30 -3.48
CA GLU A 136 -5.16 -16.84 -3.39
C GLU A 136 -4.54 -16.59 -4.77
N VAL A 137 -3.46 -15.80 -4.81
CA VAL A 137 -2.59 -15.66 -5.98
C VAL A 137 -1.14 -15.84 -5.57
N TRP A 138 -0.41 -16.59 -6.38
CA TRP A 138 1.01 -16.85 -6.24
C TRP A 138 1.83 -16.12 -7.31
N PHE A 139 3.08 -15.81 -6.96
CA PHE A 139 4.06 -15.16 -7.82
C PHE A 139 5.40 -15.89 -7.69
N LEU A 140 6.16 -15.95 -8.78
CA LEU A 140 7.48 -16.58 -8.83
C LEU A 140 8.53 -15.56 -9.30
N ILE A 141 9.46 -15.19 -8.43
CA ILE A 141 10.48 -14.17 -8.73
C ILE A 141 11.87 -14.78 -8.52
N GLU A 142 12.62 -14.91 -9.62
CA GLU A 142 13.95 -15.54 -9.67
C GLU A 142 14.01 -16.88 -8.88
N GLY A 143 12.97 -17.71 -9.06
CA GLY A 143 12.83 -19.03 -8.42
C GLY A 143 12.19 -19.06 -7.03
N LYS A 144 11.97 -17.90 -6.39
CA LYS A 144 11.40 -17.81 -5.04
C LYS A 144 9.87 -17.57 -5.08
N PRO A 145 9.05 -18.35 -4.34
CA PRO A 145 7.59 -18.20 -4.33
C PRO A 145 7.14 -17.06 -3.41
N LEU A 146 5.98 -16.48 -3.74
CA LEU A 146 5.35 -15.38 -3.00
C LEU A 146 3.82 -15.51 -3.06
N ARG A 147 3.14 -15.54 -1.91
CA ARG A 147 1.68 -15.62 -1.82
C ARG A 147 1.04 -14.29 -1.44
N PHE A 148 -0.02 -13.93 -2.15
CA PHE A 148 -0.99 -12.92 -1.75
C PHE A 148 -2.33 -13.61 -1.49
N PHE A 149 -2.61 -13.90 -0.22
CA PHE A 149 -3.86 -14.49 0.27
C PHE A 149 -4.56 -13.49 1.23
N LEU A 150 -5.74 -13.87 1.75
CA LEU A 150 -6.52 -13.00 2.63
C LEU A 150 -5.77 -12.66 3.94
N ASN A 151 -4.93 -13.56 4.47
CA ASN A 151 -4.15 -13.32 5.70
C ASN A 151 -3.23 -12.11 5.55
N GLU A 152 -2.47 -12.06 4.45
CA GLU A 152 -1.57 -10.95 4.15
C GLU A 152 -2.38 -9.66 3.88
N PHE A 153 -3.48 -9.74 3.12
CA PHE A 153 -4.37 -8.60 2.86
C PHE A 153 -4.96 -8.00 4.16
N VAL A 154 -5.40 -8.85 5.09
CA VAL A 154 -5.99 -8.45 6.38
C VAL A 154 -4.96 -7.79 7.29
N LEU A 155 -3.76 -8.36 7.40
CA LEU A 155 -2.66 -7.74 8.18
C LEU A 155 -2.31 -6.33 7.67
N ILE A 156 -2.30 -6.17 6.34
CA ILE A 156 -1.90 -4.91 5.72
C ILE A 156 -3.00 -3.86 5.84
N SER A 157 -4.26 -4.24 5.59
CA SER A 157 -5.39 -3.31 5.48
C SER A 157 -6.14 -3.05 6.79
N GLY A 158 -6.24 -4.06 7.66
CA GLY A 158 -7.07 -4.04 8.87
C GLY A 158 -8.57 -4.02 8.62
N LEU A 159 -8.99 -4.33 7.39
CA LEU A 159 -10.40 -4.45 7.02
C LEU A 159 -10.96 -5.80 7.46
N TYR A 160 -12.26 -5.86 7.74
CA TYR A 160 -12.92 -7.05 8.29
C TYR A 160 -13.40 -7.97 7.17
N MET A 161 -13.03 -9.26 7.20
CA MET A 161 -13.46 -10.26 6.21
C MET A 161 -14.81 -10.89 6.56
N GLY A 162 -15.10 -11.09 7.85
CA GLY A 162 -16.36 -11.65 8.34
C GLY A 162 -16.79 -11.11 9.71
N GLY A 163 -17.78 -11.77 10.31
CA GLY A 163 -18.36 -11.40 11.62
C GLY A 163 -19.09 -10.05 11.64
N GLY A 164 -19.55 -9.57 10.49
CA GLY A 164 -20.35 -8.35 10.38
C GLY A 164 -21.82 -8.57 10.77
N PRO A 165 -22.72 -7.67 10.37
CA PRO A 165 -24.17 -7.87 10.51
C PRO A 165 -24.61 -9.17 9.81
N SER A 166 -25.60 -9.84 10.39
CA SER A 166 -26.25 -11.01 9.82
C SER A 166 -27.04 -10.69 8.55
N GLU A 167 -27.39 -11.72 7.77
CA GLU A 167 -28.22 -11.55 6.56
C GLU A 167 -29.53 -10.79 6.83
N ASP A 168 -30.18 -11.02 7.98
CA ASP A 168 -31.48 -10.44 8.27
C ASP A 168 -31.36 -8.97 8.72
N GLU A 169 -30.25 -8.61 9.39
CA GLU A 169 -29.87 -7.21 9.60
C GLU A 169 -29.54 -6.53 8.26
N ILE A 170 -28.87 -7.22 7.33
CA ILE A 170 -28.60 -6.71 5.98
C ILE A 170 -29.90 -6.45 5.23
N LYS A 171 -30.81 -7.42 5.17
CA LYS A 171 -32.12 -7.31 4.49
C LYS A 171 -32.96 -6.16 5.07
N ALA A 172 -33.03 -6.04 6.40
CA ALA A 172 -33.72 -4.92 7.05
C ALA A 172 -33.09 -3.56 6.67
N GLN A 173 -31.75 -3.49 6.63
CA GLN A 173 -31.05 -2.25 6.25
C GLN A 173 -31.24 -1.89 4.76
N GLU A 174 -31.56 -2.85 3.88
CA GLU A 174 -31.90 -2.61 2.47
C GLU A 174 -33.32 -2.06 2.23
N GLU A 175 -34.13 -1.82 3.28
CA GLU A 175 -35.35 -1.02 3.17
C GLU A 175 -35.06 0.49 3.37
N HIS A 176 -34.06 0.81 4.18
CA HIS A 176 -33.77 2.16 4.68
C HIS A 176 -33.13 3.09 3.65
N ASN A 177 -33.88 4.11 3.19
CA ASN A 177 -33.50 5.01 2.08
C ASN A 177 -33.37 6.50 2.47
N GLU A 178 -33.17 6.80 3.76
CA GLU A 178 -33.28 8.15 4.34
C GLU A 178 -32.25 9.12 3.72
N LEU A 179 -30.96 8.78 3.69
CA LEU A 179 -29.92 9.59 3.03
C LEU A 179 -30.24 9.85 1.55
N LYS A 180 -30.71 8.83 0.82
CA LYS A 180 -31.08 8.94 -0.59
C LYS A 180 -32.25 9.91 -0.77
N ASN A 181 -33.29 9.78 0.04
CA ASN A 181 -34.51 10.57 -0.06
C ASN A 181 -34.32 12.00 0.45
N LYS A 182 -33.46 12.22 1.46
CA LYS A 182 -33.09 13.55 1.99
C LYS A 182 -32.29 14.37 0.99
N TYR A 183 -31.29 13.77 0.32
CA TYR A 183 -30.33 14.53 -0.49
C TYR A 183 -30.47 14.37 -2.01
N TRP A 184 -31.08 13.29 -2.50
CA TRP A 184 -31.27 13.01 -3.93
C TRP A 184 -32.65 12.40 -4.26
N PRO A 185 -33.78 12.95 -3.77
CA PRO A 185 -35.11 12.35 -3.91
C PRO A 185 -35.46 12.07 -5.38
N THR A 186 -35.21 13.02 -6.28
CA THR A 186 -35.54 12.95 -7.71
C THR A 186 -34.58 12.10 -8.55
N LYS A 187 -33.45 11.62 -7.99
CA LYS A 187 -32.53 10.75 -8.72
C LYS A 187 -32.98 9.29 -8.68
N LYS A 188 -32.84 8.60 -9.82
CA LYS A 188 -32.94 7.13 -9.92
C LYS A 188 -31.71 6.41 -9.35
N SER A 189 -30.54 7.03 -9.46
CA SER A 189 -29.26 6.49 -8.98
C SER A 189 -28.35 7.63 -8.54
N VAL A 190 -27.51 7.39 -7.53
CA VAL A 190 -26.54 8.35 -7.00
C VAL A 190 -25.15 7.99 -7.52
N LEU A 191 -24.42 8.94 -8.09
CA LEU A 191 -23.04 8.74 -8.55
C LEU A 191 -22.03 9.08 -7.45
N LEU A 192 -20.82 8.54 -7.52
CA LEU A 192 -19.77 8.87 -6.54
C LEU A 192 -19.49 10.39 -6.47
N VAL A 193 -19.53 11.08 -7.62
CA VAL A 193 -19.43 12.54 -7.69
C VAL A 193 -20.58 13.30 -7.02
N ASP A 194 -21.77 12.69 -6.90
CA ASP A 194 -22.89 13.30 -6.17
C ASP A 194 -22.65 13.26 -4.67
N VAL A 195 -22.17 12.12 -4.15
CA VAL A 195 -21.76 11.94 -2.75
C VAL A 195 -20.66 12.94 -2.41
N ALA A 196 -19.61 13.04 -3.24
CA ALA A 196 -18.52 14.01 -3.07
C ALA A 196 -19.03 15.47 -3.03
N LYS A 197 -19.92 15.83 -3.96
CA LYS A 197 -20.53 17.17 -4.01
C LYS A 197 -21.34 17.47 -2.74
N LYS A 198 -22.19 16.53 -2.30
CA LYS A 198 -23.00 16.72 -1.10
C LYS A 198 -22.15 16.79 0.16
N LEU A 199 -21.15 15.91 0.32
CA LEU A 199 -20.22 15.94 1.45
C LEU A 199 -19.50 17.29 1.56
N LYS A 200 -19.03 17.84 0.43
CA LYS A 200 -18.43 19.17 0.37
C LYS A 200 -19.43 20.29 0.70
N GLU A 201 -20.68 20.21 0.25
CA GLU A 201 -21.74 21.15 0.66
C GLU A 201 -21.95 21.09 2.19
N LEU A 202 -22.05 19.89 2.76
CA LEU A 202 -22.23 19.70 4.21
C LEU A 202 -21.04 20.20 5.04
N SER A 203 -19.81 20.19 4.50
CA SER A 203 -18.62 20.73 5.19
C SER A 203 -18.61 22.25 5.36
N ILE A 204 -19.43 22.97 4.59
CA ILE A 204 -19.50 24.44 4.60
C ILE A 204 -20.73 24.92 5.38
N THR A 205 -21.79 24.12 5.43
CA THR A 205 -22.96 24.37 6.29
C THR A 205 -22.69 24.01 7.74
N ASN A 206 -23.31 24.72 8.68
CA ASN A 206 -23.36 24.34 10.10
C ASN A 206 -24.37 23.19 10.35
N ASP A 207 -24.28 22.12 9.55
CA ASP A 207 -25.10 20.91 9.69
C ASP A 207 -24.65 20.13 10.94
N ARG A 208 -25.60 19.90 11.85
CA ARG A 208 -25.40 19.18 13.12
C ARG A 208 -25.80 17.71 13.04
N THR A 209 -26.15 17.20 11.86
CA THR A 209 -26.46 15.79 11.64
C THR A 209 -25.20 14.98 11.31
N ASN A 210 -25.16 13.73 11.78
CA ASN A 210 -24.05 12.81 11.50
C ASN A 210 -23.94 12.41 10.01
N ASP A 211 -24.83 12.90 9.15
CA ASP A 211 -24.86 12.55 7.72
C ASP A 211 -23.59 12.96 6.97
N LYS A 212 -22.88 13.99 7.44
CA LYS A 212 -21.54 14.35 6.95
C LYS A 212 -20.52 13.23 7.20
N LEU A 213 -20.57 12.55 8.35
CA LEU A 213 -19.74 11.36 8.63
C LEU A 213 -20.19 10.16 7.78
N LYS A 214 -21.50 9.91 7.67
CA LYS A 214 -22.08 8.85 6.83
C LYS A 214 -21.62 8.95 5.37
N LEU A 215 -21.72 10.14 4.78
CA LEU A 215 -21.27 10.39 3.42
C LEU A 215 -19.74 10.32 3.27
N ALA A 216 -18.97 10.64 4.31
CA ALA A 216 -17.50 10.48 4.30
C ALA A 216 -17.09 8.99 4.31
N PHE A 217 -17.70 8.15 5.15
CA PHE A 217 -17.47 6.70 5.15
C PHE A 217 -17.90 6.06 3.83
N LEU A 218 -19.08 6.43 3.30
CA LEU A 218 -19.54 5.97 1.98
C LEU A 218 -18.60 6.39 0.84
N TYR A 219 -18.09 7.63 0.87
CA TYR A 219 -17.15 8.14 -0.14
C TYR A 219 -15.80 7.43 -0.07
N MET A 220 -15.32 7.10 1.13
CA MET A 220 -14.13 6.27 1.35
C MET A 220 -14.30 4.86 0.80
N VAL A 221 -15.38 4.16 1.17
CA VAL A 221 -15.64 2.78 0.72
C VAL A 221 -15.81 2.75 -0.81
N ALA A 222 -16.80 3.48 -1.33
CA ALA A 222 -17.18 3.41 -2.75
C ALA A 222 -16.13 4.03 -3.69
N GLY A 223 -15.31 4.95 -3.19
CA GLY A 223 -14.35 5.71 -4.00
C GLY A 223 -12.89 5.29 -3.86
N PHE A 224 -12.46 4.84 -2.67
CA PHE A 224 -11.08 4.44 -2.40
C PHE A 224 -10.93 2.90 -2.26
N LEU A 225 -11.74 2.23 -1.42
CA LEU A 225 -11.59 0.78 -1.22
C LEU A 225 -12.09 -0.03 -2.44
N THR A 226 -13.33 0.19 -2.87
CA THR A 226 -13.97 -0.56 -3.98
C THR A 226 -13.86 0.22 -5.30
N SER A 227 -12.70 0.83 -5.53
CA SER A 227 -12.58 1.96 -6.45
C SER A 227 -12.80 1.61 -7.93
N SER A 228 -13.42 2.53 -8.66
CA SER A 228 -13.67 2.36 -10.11
C SER A 228 -13.73 3.69 -10.87
N ASP A 229 -14.78 3.97 -11.65
CA ASP A 229 -14.94 5.31 -12.22
C ASP A 229 -15.79 6.19 -11.31
N SER A 230 -15.41 7.46 -11.16
CA SER A 230 -16.17 8.43 -10.36
C SER A 230 -17.54 8.75 -10.96
N LYS A 231 -17.76 8.41 -12.24
CA LYS A 231 -19.07 8.42 -12.90
C LYS A 231 -19.89 7.13 -12.68
N LYS A 232 -19.35 6.11 -11.99
CA LYS A 232 -20.12 4.90 -11.65
C LYS A 232 -21.18 5.24 -10.60
N VAL A 233 -22.30 4.54 -10.68
CA VAL A 233 -23.34 4.49 -9.65
C VAL A 233 -22.74 3.88 -8.37
N VAL A 234 -22.98 4.53 -7.23
CA VAL A 234 -22.72 3.94 -5.90
C VAL A 234 -23.73 2.83 -5.68
N ASN A 235 -23.31 1.67 -5.18
CA ASN A 235 -24.22 0.56 -4.89
C ASN A 235 -25.36 1.05 -3.96
N PRO A 236 -26.65 0.91 -4.35
CA PRO A 236 -27.78 1.31 -3.52
C PRO A 236 -27.65 0.80 -2.08
N SER A 237 -27.40 -0.49 -1.89
CA SER A 237 -27.27 -1.12 -0.58
C SER A 237 -26.25 -0.41 0.30
N TRP A 238 -25.10 0.01 -0.23
CA TRP A 238 -24.09 0.72 0.56
C TRP A 238 -24.53 2.12 1.01
N LEU A 239 -25.33 2.82 0.21
CA LEU A 239 -25.95 4.10 0.60
C LEU A 239 -27.03 3.90 1.68
N GLN A 240 -27.67 2.73 1.70
CA GLN A 240 -28.69 2.34 2.68
C GLN A 240 -28.04 1.88 4.00
N TYR A 241 -26.99 1.06 3.92
CA TYR A 241 -26.11 0.69 5.03
C TYR A 241 -25.56 1.95 5.71
N ALA A 242 -25.16 2.97 4.93
CA ALA A 242 -24.61 4.20 5.48
C ALA A 242 -25.59 5.01 6.35
N ASN A 243 -26.89 4.69 6.40
CA ASN A 243 -27.82 5.35 7.33
C ASN A 243 -27.46 5.09 8.81
N ASP A 244 -26.91 3.92 9.15
CA ASP A 244 -26.33 3.60 10.46
C ASP A 244 -24.81 3.36 10.34
N LEU A 245 -24.03 4.15 11.08
CA LEU A 245 -22.56 4.02 11.10
C LEU A 245 -22.07 2.78 11.85
N ASN A 246 -22.83 2.27 12.82
CA ASN A 246 -22.44 1.07 13.57
C ASN A 246 -22.55 -0.16 12.66
N PHE A 247 -23.70 -0.33 12.00
CA PHE A 247 -23.88 -1.30 10.93
C PHE A 247 -22.80 -1.14 9.85
N PHE A 248 -22.67 0.07 9.28
CA PHE A 248 -21.77 0.31 8.15
C PHE A 248 -20.30 0.01 8.49
N THR A 249 -19.84 0.33 9.69
CA THR A 249 -18.43 0.13 10.07
C THR A 249 -18.12 -1.28 10.58
N GLN A 250 -19.14 -2.10 10.87
CA GLN A 250 -18.99 -3.53 11.17
C GLN A 250 -19.15 -4.43 9.92
N TYR A 251 -19.76 -3.94 8.84
CA TYR A 251 -19.93 -4.68 7.58
C TYR A 251 -18.58 -5.16 6.99
N PRO A 252 -18.47 -6.36 6.39
CA PRO A 252 -17.20 -6.94 5.93
C PRO A 252 -16.63 -6.29 4.66
N TRP A 253 -16.20 -5.03 4.74
CA TRP A 253 -15.55 -4.31 3.64
C TRP A 253 -14.22 -4.93 3.20
N GLY A 254 -13.58 -5.72 4.06
CA GLY A 254 -12.39 -6.50 3.70
C GLY A 254 -12.70 -7.48 2.59
N ASN A 255 -13.76 -8.27 2.74
CA ASN A 255 -14.22 -9.24 1.72
C ASN A 255 -14.52 -8.54 0.37
N VAL A 256 -15.36 -7.50 0.40
CA VAL A 256 -15.75 -6.74 -0.80
C VAL A 256 -14.53 -6.09 -1.49
N CYS A 257 -13.59 -5.55 -0.72
CA CYS A 257 -12.36 -4.93 -1.23
C CYS A 257 -11.36 -5.98 -1.73
N TYR A 258 -11.29 -7.14 -1.08
CA TYR A 258 -10.38 -8.24 -1.43
C TYR A 258 -10.76 -8.82 -2.78
N ASN A 259 -11.99 -9.30 -2.93
CA ASN A 259 -12.45 -9.98 -4.15
C ASN A 259 -12.29 -9.09 -5.38
N GLN A 260 -12.73 -7.82 -5.32
CA GLN A 260 -12.54 -6.86 -6.43
C GLN A 260 -11.07 -6.57 -6.77
N THR A 261 -10.17 -6.67 -5.80
CA THR A 261 -8.72 -6.52 -6.05
C THR A 261 -8.13 -7.81 -6.60
N LEU A 262 -8.58 -8.96 -6.11
CA LEU A 262 -8.15 -10.30 -6.52
C LEU A 262 -8.59 -10.61 -7.97
N ASP A 263 -9.82 -10.29 -8.36
CA ASP A 263 -10.32 -10.39 -9.75
C ASP A 263 -9.41 -9.67 -10.75
N TYR A 264 -8.94 -8.48 -10.36
CA TYR A 264 -8.04 -7.70 -11.21
C TYR A 264 -6.63 -8.30 -11.25
N ILE A 265 -6.13 -8.81 -10.13
CA ILE A 265 -4.85 -9.53 -10.07
C ILE A 265 -4.93 -10.84 -10.89
N LYS A 266 -6.04 -11.57 -10.81
CA LYS A 266 -6.28 -12.86 -11.49
C LYS A 266 -6.52 -12.72 -12.99
N THR A 267 -7.06 -11.59 -13.46
CA THR A 267 -7.14 -11.24 -14.89
C THR A 267 -5.81 -11.54 -15.60
N ASP A 268 -5.84 -12.31 -16.68
CA ASP A 268 -4.68 -12.47 -17.58
C ASP A 268 -4.41 -11.14 -18.30
N LEU A 269 -3.26 -10.53 -18.01
CA LEU A 269 -2.86 -9.28 -18.64
C LEU A 269 -2.21 -9.49 -20.01
N VAL A 270 -1.60 -10.65 -20.28
CA VAL A 270 -0.89 -10.93 -21.53
C VAL A 270 -1.90 -11.22 -22.64
N ALA A 271 -2.92 -12.05 -22.36
CA ALA A 271 -4.00 -12.32 -23.31
C ALA A 271 -4.95 -11.11 -23.51
N LYS A 272 -5.25 -10.37 -22.43
CA LYS A 272 -6.18 -9.23 -22.48
C LYS A 272 -5.56 -7.95 -23.04
N PHE A 273 -4.26 -7.76 -22.83
CA PHE A 273 -3.49 -6.63 -23.34
C PHE A 273 -2.32 -7.15 -24.17
N ASN A 274 -2.64 -7.57 -25.41
CA ASN A 274 -1.67 -7.76 -26.49
C ASN A 274 -0.60 -6.65 -26.46
N LYS A 275 0.66 -7.00 -26.78
CA LYS A 275 1.87 -6.15 -26.61
C LYS A 275 1.79 -4.73 -27.25
N SER A 276 0.75 -4.44 -28.03
CA SER A 276 0.36 -3.10 -28.51
C SER A 276 -0.28 -2.17 -27.47
N SER A 277 -0.83 -2.68 -26.35
CA SER A 277 -1.57 -1.89 -25.35
C SER A 277 -0.73 -1.61 -24.10
N SER A 278 0.18 -0.63 -24.18
CA SER A 278 1.10 -0.25 -23.10
C SER A 278 0.46 0.49 -21.91
N ALA A 279 -0.84 0.35 -21.66
CA ALA A 279 -1.53 0.96 -20.52
C ALA A 279 -2.80 0.19 -20.09
N TYR A 280 -3.10 0.18 -18.79
CA TYR A 280 -4.35 -0.35 -18.22
C TYR A 280 -4.76 0.34 -16.91
N ASN A 281 -6.01 0.15 -16.47
CA ASN A 281 -6.52 0.66 -15.19
C ASN A 281 -6.54 -0.46 -14.14
N PHE A 282 -6.00 -0.24 -12.93
CA PHE A 282 -6.06 -1.20 -11.81
C PHE A 282 -7.18 -0.75 -10.83
N TYR A 283 -8.16 -1.64 -10.65
CA TYR A 283 -9.38 -1.45 -9.85
C TYR A 283 -9.25 -2.07 -8.44
N GLY A 284 -10.29 -1.96 -7.59
CA GLY A 284 -10.23 -2.40 -6.19
C GLY A 284 -9.40 -1.43 -5.35
N CYS A 285 -8.57 -1.93 -4.42
CA CYS A 285 -7.60 -1.12 -3.68
C CYS A 285 -6.15 -1.62 -3.87
N PRO A 286 -5.50 -1.28 -5.01
CA PRO A 286 -4.16 -1.77 -5.35
C PRO A 286 -3.06 -1.38 -4.37
N TRP A 287 -3.29 -0.36 -3.53
CA TRP A 287 -2.34 0.08 -2.49
C TRP A 287 -2.05 -1.04 -1.49
N ILE A 288 -3.03 -1.88 -1.15
CA ILE A 288 -2.84 -3.01 -0.23
C ILE A 288 -1.88 -4.03 -0.85
N PHE A 289 -2.03 -4.34 -2.15
CA PHE A 289 -1.10 -5.17 -2.91
C PHE A 289 0.31 -4.55 -3.04
N GLN A 290 0.41 -3.22 -3.13
CA GLN A 290 1.71 -2.55 -3.15
C GLN A 290 2.43 -2.61 -1.79
N ILE A 291 1.71 -2.40 -0.67
CA ILE A 291 2.29 -2.53 0.66
C ILE A 291 2.67 -4.00 0.95
N TRP A 292 1.89 -4.97 0.45
CA TRP A 292 2.28 -6.39 0.48
C TRP A 292 3.64 -6.59 -0.18
N ALA A 293 3.82 -6.09 -1.40
CA ALA A 293 5.08 -6.19 -2.12
C ALA A 293 6.25 -5.51 -1.37
N PHE A 294 6.01 -4.43 -0.63
CA PHE A 294 7.04 -3.78 0.20
C PHE A 294 7.44 -4.60 1.43
N GLU A 295 6.51 -5.33 2.05
CA GLU A 295 6.82 -6.20 3.20
C GLU A 295 7.37 -7.57 2.79
N ALA A 296 6.89 -8.09 1.66
CA ALA A 296 7.26 -9.40 1.14
C ALA A 296 8.52 -9.36 0.26
N ILE A 297 8.92 -8.18 -0.24
CA ILE A 297 10.16 -7.97 -1.01
C ILE A 297 10.91 -6.74 -0.45
N PRO A 298 11.68 -6.88 0.64
CA PRO A 298 12.22 -5.75 1.40
C PRO A 298 12.97 -4.71 0.56
N LYS A 299 13.86 -5.16 -0.32
CA LYS A 299 14.67 -4.31 -1.20
C LYS A 299 13.82 -3.43 -2.14
N LEU A 300 12.69 -3.94 -2.65
CA LEU A 300 11.77 -3.14 -3.45
C LEU A 300 10.94 -2.18 -2.60
N GLY A 301 10.63 -2.58 -1.36
CA GLY A 301 10.05 -1.68 -0.35
C GLY A 301 10.94 -0.48 -0.07
N GLU A 302 12.20 -0.71 0.27
CA GLU A 302 13.19 0.34 0.59
C GLU A 302 13.46 1.29 -0.59
N MET A 303 13.47 0.77 -1.82
CA MET A 303 13.62 1.59 -3.04
C MET A 303 12.42 2.51 -3.33
N MET A 304 11.24 2.24 -2.78
CA MET A 304 9.97 2.89 -3.18
C MET A 304 9.19 3.53 -2.02
N ALA A 305 9.48 3.18 -0.78
CA ALA A 305 8.78 3.67 0.39
C ALA A 305 9.66 3.73 1.65
N LYS A 306 9.38 4.74 2.46
CA LYS A 306 9.91 4.85 3.82
C LYS A 306 8.98 4.10 4.78
N LYS A 307 9.54 3.13 5.52
CA LYS A 307 8.88 2.57 6.70
C LYS A 307 8.85 3.64 7.81
N LEU A 308 7.67 3.91 8.35
CA LEU A 308 7.43 4.97 9.32
C LEU A 308 7.72 4.49 10.74
N ALA A 309 8.25 5.39 11.57
CA ALA A 309 8.37 5.17 13.00
C ALA A 309 6.99 5.00 13.65
N LEU A 310 6.92 4.16 14.69
CA LEU A 310 5.68 3.89 15.41
C LEU A 310 5.30 5.07 16.31
N ASN A 311 4.02 5.42 16.27
CA ASN A 311 3.39 6.47 17.06
C ASN A 311 1.92 6.07 17.36
N GLU A 312 1.19 6.90 18.12
CA GLU A 312 -0.18 6.60 18.56
C GLU A 312 -1.14 6.16 17.42
N LYS A 313 -0.99 6.72 16.22
CA LYS A 313 -1.87 6.44 15.07
C LYS A 313 -1.61 5.09 14.40
N ASN A 314 -0.35 4.63 14.38
CA ASN A 314 0.05 3.46 13.58
C ASN A 314 0.63 2.29 14.39
N LYS A 315 1.00 2.48 15.67
CA LYS A 315 1.52 1.40 16.55
C LYS A 315 0.52 0.28 16.82
N ASN A 316 -0.77 0.62 16.81
CA ASN A 316 -1.90 -0.29 17.02
C ASN A 316 -2.66 -0.61 15.72
N GLY A 317 -2.37 0.14 14.65
CA GLY A 317 -3.09 0.05 13.39
C GLY A 317 -2.54 -1.03 12.43
N PRO A 318 -3.29 -1.35 11.37
CA PRO A 318 -2.86 -2.23 10.29
C PRO A 318 -1.63 -1.70 9.54
N ARG A 319 -0.90 -2.60 8.85
CA ARG A 319 0.49 -2.31 8.43
C ARG A 319 0.62 -1.19 7.40
N TRP A 320 -0.37 -0.90 6.56
CA TRP A 320 -0.30 0.23 5.62
C TRP A 320 -0.19 1.62 6.27
N LEU A 321 -0.56 1.78 7.55
CA LEU A 321 -0.30 3.02 8.32
C LEU A 321 1.18 3.18 8.72
N ARG A 322 2.02 2.19 8.44
CA ARG A 322 3.45 2.13 8.77
C ARG A 322 4.35 2.36 7.53
N TRP A 323 3.78 2.71 6.38
CA TRP A 323 4.50 2.89 5.11
C TRP A 323 4.10 4.20 4.42
N GLN A 324 5.09 4.93 3.89
CA GLN A 324 4.89 6.13 3.09
C GLN A 324 5.70 6.03 1.81
N ASN A 325 5.04 6.15 0.65
CA ASN A 325 5.74 6.09 -0.65
C ASN A 325 6.72 7.27 -0.78
N VAL A 326 7.87 7.02 -1.41
CA VAL A 326 8.85 8.05 -1.74
C VAL A 326 8.21 9.06 -2.70
N GLN A 327 8.47 10.34 -2.47
CA GLN A 327 7.95 11.42 -3.30
C GLN A 327 8.88 11.67 -4.50
N LYS A 328 8.42 12.44 -5.49
CA LYS A 328 9.21 12.76 -6.69
C LYS A 328 10.57 13.39 -6.31
N PRO A 329 11.66 13.04 -7.04
CA PRO A 329 11.66 12.53 -8.41
C PRO A 329 11.64 11.00 -8.57
N ILE A 330 11.76 10.19 -7.51
CA ILE A 330 12.03 8.74 -7.62
C ILE A 330 10.74 7.95 -7.94
N VAL A 331 10.35 7.97 -9.21
CA VAL A 331 9.48 6.94 -9.80
C VAL A 331 10.40 5.81 -10.26
N VAL A 332 10.43 4.68 -9.54
CA VAL A 332 11.23 3.52 -9.93
C VAL A 332 10.68 2.93 -11.23
N SER A 333 11.54 2.79 -12.25
CA SER A 333 11.13 2.27 -13.57
C SER A 333 10.89 0.76 -13.55
N PHE A 334 10.28 0.24 -14.62
CA PHE A 334 10.11 -1.19 -14.83
C PHE A 334 11.44 -1.93 -14.75
N ASP A 335 12.47 -1.39 -15.39
CA ASP A 335 13.81 -1.99 -15.50
C ASP A 335 14.57 -1.95 -14.18
N ARG A 336 14.39 -0.89 -13.36
CA ARG A 336 15.00 -0.84 -12.02
C ARG A 336 14.32 -1.77 -11.02
N CYS A 337 13.04 -2.10 -11.22
CA CYS A 337 12.41 -3.19 -10.47
C CYS A 337 13.01 -4.55 -10.87
N LEU A 338 13.17 -4.78 -12.19
CA LEU A 338 13.77 -5.99 -12.76
C LEU A 338 15.24 -6.20 -12.32
N GLU A 339 16.03 -5.12 -12.31
CA GLU A 339 17.41 -5.08 -11.81
C GLU A 339 17.49 -5.48 -10.33
N ALA A 340 16.67 -4.86 -9.48
CA ALA A 340 16.65 -5.17 -8.05
C ALA A 340 16.16 -6.60 -7.75
N MET A 341 15.18 -7.10 -8.51
CA MET A 341 14.73 -8.51 -8.44
C MET A 341 15.83 -9.51 -8.79
N ARG A 342 16.82 -9.12 -9.59
CA ARG A 342 17.94 -9.98 -10.05
C ARG A 342 19.25 -9.77 -9.28
N SER A 343 19.26 -8.88 -8.29
CA SER A 343 20.46 -8.62 -7.48
C SER A 343 20.75 -9.77 -6.50
N ALA A 344 22.01 -9.98 -6.12
CA ALA A 344 22.39 -11.07 -5.21
C ALA A 344 21.68 -10.99 -3.84
N GLU A 345 21.50 -9.77 -3.33
CA GLU A 345 20.77 -9.42 -2.10
C GLU A 345 19.22 -9.62 -2.22
N PHE A 346 18.72 -10.26 -3.29
CA PHE A 346 17.28 -10.42 -3.49
C PHE A 346 16.66 -11.46 -2.54
N ALA A 347 16.14 -11.00 -1.42
CA ALA A 347 15.31 -11.77 -0.50
C ALA A 347 13.80 -11.54 -0.75
N VAL A 348 12.98 -12.57 -0.48
CA VAL A 348 11.52 -12.49 -0.43
C VAL A 348 11.03 -13.23 0.81
N ARG A 349 9.88 -12.82 1.36
CA ARG A 349 9.15 -13.56 2.40
C ARG A 349 7.96 -14.26 1.75
N PRO A 350 7.94 -15.60 1.63
CA PRO A 350 6.88 -16.29 0.87
C PRO A 350 5.46 -16.02 1.36
N THR A 351 5.29 -15.76 2.67
CA THR A 351 4.05 -15.33 3.33
C THR A 351 4.34 -14.22 4.34
N LEU A 352 3.31 -13.51 4.83
CA LEU A 352 3.47 -12.53 5.91
C LEU A 352 2.74 -13.00 7.17
N ASN A 353 3.51 -13.41 8.18
CA ASN A 353 2.97 -13.87 9.47
C ASN A 353 2.56 -12.70 10.38
N PRO A 354 1.52 -12.87 11.22
CA PRO A 354 1.16 -11.90 12.26
C PRO A 354 2.23 -11.85 13.36
N SER A 355 2.49 -10.67 13.92
CA SER A 355 3.07 -10.60 15.27
C SER A 355 2.01 -10.94 16.33
N SER A 356 2.42 -11.31 17.55
CA SER A 356 1.51 -11.67 18.65
C SER A 356 0.52 -10.56 19.05
N LYS A 357 0.79 -9.31 18.65
CA LYS A 357 -0.10 -8.14 18.85
C LYS A 357 -1.01 -7.84 17.65
N GLU A 358 -0.82 -8.54 16.53
CA GLU A 358 -1.64 -8.46 15.32
C GLU A 358 -2.60 -9.65 15.22
N SER A 359 -2.18 -10.85 15.61
CA SER A 359 -3.08 -12.02 15.72
C SER A 359 -4.19 -11.83 16.74
N GLN A 360 -3.99 -10.98 17.76
CA GLN A 360 -5.00 -10.60 18.75
C GLN A 360 -5.92 -9.45 18.30
N ARG A 361 -5.81 -8.96 17.06
CA ARG A 361 -6.65 -7.86 16.55
C ARG A 361 -7.95 -8.40 15.97
N GLU A 362 -9.03 -7.66 16.22
CA GLU A 362 -10.36 -7.97 15.69
C GLU A 362 -10.36 -8.23 14.18
N TYR A 363 -9.60 -7.46 13.37
CA TYR A 363 -9.49 -7.71 11.93
C TYR A 363 -8.94 -9.10 11.58
N TYR A 364 -7.99 -9.62 12.38
CA TYR A 364 -7.33 -10.90 12.14
C TYR A 364 -8.16 -12.06 12.69
N LEU A 365 -8.79 -11.87 13.85
CA LEU A 365 -9.75 -12.84 14.43
C LEU A 365 -11.02 -12.99 13.57
N ARG A 366 -11.32 -12.02 12.70
CA ARG A 366 -12.42 -12.06 11.72
C ARG A 366 -12.03 -12.71 10.38
N ILE A 367 -10.90 -13.42 10.32
CA ILE A 367 -10.55 -14.29 9.18
C ILE A 367 -11.44 -15.55 9.19
N ASP A 368 -11.42 -16.29 10.29
CA ASP A 368 -12.07 -17.60 10.42
C ASP A 368 -13.61 -17.53 10.42
N SER A 369 -14.18 -16.32 10.45
CA SER A 369 -15.62 -16.06 10.29
C SER A 369 -16.04 -15.83 8.83
N THR A 370 -15.15 -16.08 7.86
CA THR A 370 -15.55 -16.44 6.50
C THR A 370 -15.88 -17.93 6.47
N THR A 371 -17.17 -18.25 6.59
CA THR A 371 -17.68 -19.64 6.64
C THR A 371 -17.35 -20.40 5.36
N GLN A 372 -17.15 -21.72 5.50
CA GLN A 372 -16.69 -22.60 4.43
C GLN A 372 -17.70 -22.77 3.27
N ASP A 373 -18.89 -22.20 3.40
CA ASP A 373 -19.99 -22.24 2.43
C ASP A 373 -19.99 -21.06 1.43
N ASP A 374 -19.34 -19.94 1.76
CA ASP A 374 -19.21 -18.74 0.89
C ASP A 374 -18.14 -18.89 -0.22
N ILE A 375 -17.49 -20.06 -0.28
CA ILE A 375 -16.37 -20.38 -1.18
C ILE A 375 -16.86 -21.09 -2.47
N SER A 376 -18.18 -21.28 -2.64
CA SER A 376 -18.74 -22.03 -3.77
C SER A 376 -20.04 -21.46 -4.36
N LEU A 377 -19.95 -20.29 -5.02
CA LEU A 377 -20.94 -19.77 -5.98
C LEU A 377 -20.27 -19.05 -7.16
#